data_AF-A0A3D4IHQ5-F1
#
_entry.id   AF-A0A3D4IHQ5-F1
#
_cell.length_a   1.000
_cell.length_b   1.000
_cell.length_c   1.000
_cell.angle_alpha   90.00
_cell.angle_beta   90.00
_cell.angle_gamma   90.00
#
_symmetry.space_group_name_H-M   'P 1'
#
loop_
_entity.id
_entity.type
_entity.pdbx_description
1 polymer ?
#
loop_
_entity_poly.entity_id
_entity_poly.type
_entity_poly.pdbx_seq_one_letter_code
_entity_poly.pdbx_strand_id
1 'polypeptide(L)'
;MLSPDKRAILAQAMHLFIASLRPYLVGKLSSIPNSTWLRQYRSALPEPQRSLFDAEAEKSETPEELIDFGHLKSISQQHRPLFREDAGPKAANFPVWFEEINDVRTLWAHHRPIMPDDADHAFRCMIRIAHLLHLSCFDTLVQLRRDLAVFVPTSMETPNRPNVETILDTLTTALEQHAEKISHKVIVIPDHFVIELHPEAFRALTPLFGRIRNEAHIRLDEAAIKLTKPTRITSRILGLIWRYETPIIEKNPTWQIEFEDAEDAVSQDYLSIEARFSVSKPNQRGTTTHLTRRF
;
A
#
# COMPACT_ATOMS: atom_id res chain seq x y z
N MET A 1 -2.19 -8.57 -15.09
CA MET A 1 -0.99 -9.26 -15.61
C MET A 1 -0.23 -8.34 -16.56
N LEU A 2 1.10 -8.38 -16.58
CA LEU A 2 1.93 -7.57 -17.50
C LEU A 2 1.75 -7.98 -18.97
N SER A 3 1.69 -6.99 -19.87
CA SER A 3 1.75 -7.19 -21.32
C SER A 3 3.17 -7.62 -21.77
N PRO A 4 3.34 -8.20 -22.97
CA PRO A 4 4.64 -8.58 -23.50
C PRO A 4 5.68 -7.45 -23.50
N ASP A 5 5.28 -6.25 -23.93
CA ASP A 5 6.17 -5.06 -23.95
C ASP A 5 6.66 -4.68 -22.54
N LYS A 6 5.76 -4.77 -21.55
CA LYS A 6 6.13 -4.51 -20.16
C LYS A 6 7.00 -5.60 -19.56
N ARG A 7 6.82 -6.86 -19.96
CA ARG A 7 7.73 -7.95 -19.60
C ARG A 7 9.11 -7.72 -20.18
N ALA A 8 9.23 -7.15 -21.39
CA ALA A 8 10.50 -6.79 -21.99
C ALA A 8 11.20 -5.64 -21.21
N ILE A 9 10.46 -4.61 -20.81
CA ILE A 9 10.98 -3.53 -19.95
C ILE A 9 11.48 -4.08 -18.60
N LEU A 10 10.70 -4.96 -17.95
CA LEU A 10 11.10 -5.62 -16.72
C LEU A 10 12.35 -6.48 -16.90
N ALA A 11 12.40 -7.27 -17.98
CA ALA A 11 13.58 -8.06 -18.32
C ALA A 11 14.81 -7.17 -18.49
N GLN A 12 14.69 -6.06 -19.24
CA GLN A 12 15.77 -5.11 -19.44
C GLN A 12 16.27 -4.53 -18.10
N ALA A 13 15.35 -4.16 -17.20
CA ALA A 13 15.71 -3.65 -15.89
C ALA A 13 16.45 -4.68 -15.03
N MET A 14 15.99 -5.94 -15.01
CA MET A 14 16.67 -7.01 -14.28
C MET A 14 18.07 -7.28 -14.83
N HIS A 15 18.23 -7.37 -16.16
CA HIS A 15 19.54 -7.57 -16.78
C HIS A 15 20.50 -6.41 -16.46
N LEU A 16 20.02 -5.18 -16.56
CA LEU A 16 20.82 -4.01 -16.27
C LEU A 16 21.22 -3.96 -14.78
N PHE A 17 20.28 -4.23 -13.88
CA PHE A 17 20.53 -4.21 -12.45
C PHE A 17 21.59 -5.23 -12.04
N ILE A 18 21.46 -6.49 -12.47
CA ILE A 18 22.44 -7.54 -12.12
C ILE A 18 23.80 -7.26 -12.75
N ALA A 19 23.84 -6.75 -13.99
CA ALA A 19 25.08 -6.38 -14.67
C ALA A 19 25.83 -5.26 -13.93
N SER A 20 25.13 -4.27 -13.39
CA SER A 20 25.75 -3.21 -12.57
C SER A 20 26.11 -3.68 -11.16
N LEU A 21 25.36 -4.62 -10.58
CA LEU A 21 25.60 -5.12 -9.22
C LEU A 21 26.80 -6.07 -9.14
N ARG A 22 27.04 -6.87 -10.19
CA ARG A 22 28.17 -7.80 -10.30
C ARG A 22 29.53 -7.19 -9.96
N PRO A 23 30.01 -6.14 -10.67
CA PRO A 23 31.31 -5.55 -10.38
C PRO A 23 31.37 -4.92 -8.98
N TYR A 24 30.26 -4.37 -8.48
CA TYR A 24 30.16 -3.87 -7.10
C TYR A 24 30.41 -4.99 -6.08
N LEU A 25 29.73 -6.14 -6.24
CA LEU A 25 29.88 -7.28 -5.32
C LEU A 25 31.28 -7.88 -5.38
N VAL A 26 31.84 -8.04 -6.58
CA VAL A 26 33.21 -8.53 -6.77
C VAL A 26 34.20 -7.61 -6.05
N GLY A 27 34.08 -6.29 -6.20
CA GLY A 27 34.92 -5.32 -5.52
C GLY A 27 34.82 -5.42 -3.99
N LYS A 28 33.59 -5.45 -3.45
CA LYS A 28 33.36 -5.53 -1.99
C LYS A 28 33.81 -6.84 -1.38
N LEU A 29 33.59 -7.96 -2.04
CA LEU A 29 34.02 -9.26 -1.52
C LEU A 29 35.54 -9.44 -1.65
N SER A 30 36.17 -8.83 -2.67
CA SER A 30 37.63 -8.84 -2.84
C SER A 30 38.36 -7.97 -1.83
N SER A 31 37.69 -7.00 -1.19
CA SER A 31 38.31 -6.17 -0.15
C SER A 31 38.48 -6.91 1.18
N ILE A 32 37.92 -8.12 1.33
CA ILE A 32 38.12 -8.94 2.53
C ILE A 32 39.55 -9.52 2.51
N PRO A 33 40.39 -9.24 3.54
CA PRO A 33 41.76 -9.72 3.58
C PRO A 33 41.86 -11.26 3.57
N ASN A 34 42.91 -11.78 2.91
CA ASN A 34 43.25 -13.21 2.88
C ASN A 34 42.14 -14.13 2.33
N SER A 35 41.32 -13.62 1.42
CA SER A 35 40.26 -14.38 0.76
C SER A 35 40.07 -13.92 -0.69
N THR A 36 39.35 -14.71 -1.47
CA THR A 36 38.91 -14.34 -2.82
C THR A 36 37.43 -14.04 -2.81
N TRP A 37 36.96 -13.20 -3.73
CA TRP A 37 35.53 -12.93 -3.85
C TRP A 37 34.73 -14.22 -4.09
N LEU A 38 35.25 -15.15 -4.90
CA LEU A 38 34.65 -16.47 -5.14
C LEU A 38 34.44 -17.26 -3.85
N ARG A 39 35.46 -17.31 -2.99
CA ARG A 39 35.38 -18.02 -1.70
C ARG A 39 34.36 -17.37 -0.77
N GLN A 40 34.31 -16.04 -0.74
CA GLN A 40 33.36 -15.29 0.08
C GLN A 40 31.93 -15.41 -0.42
N TYR A 41 31.76 -15.43 -1.74
CA TYR A 41 30.48 -15.63 -2.39
C TYR A 41 29.95 -17.03 -2.09
N ARG A 42 30.75 -18.07 -2.39
CA ARG A 42 30.44 -19.47 -2.11
C ARG A 42 30.10 -19.72 -0.63
N SER A 43 30.87 -19.16 0.29
CA SER A 43 30.64 -19.37 1.73
C SER A 43 29.29 -18.84 2.20
N ALA A 44 28.72 -17.88 1.47
CA ALA A 44 27.43 -17.29 1.76
C ALA A 44 26.24 -17.96 1.06
N LEU A 45 26.48 -18.98 0.23
CA LEU A 45 25.42 -19.79 -0.34
C LEU A 45 24.98 -20.90 0.63
N PRO A 46 23.70 -21.28 0.66
CA PRO A 46 23.22 -22.51 1.28
C PRO A 46 23.85 -23.76 0.65
N GLU A 47 23.97 -24.85 1.42
CA GLU A 47 24.67 -26.07 0.99
C GLU A 47 24.24 -26.62 -0.38
N PRO A 48 22.94 -26.68 -0.74
CA PRO A 48 22.53 -27.17 -2.06
C PRO A 48 23.02 -26.28 -3.22
N GLN A 49 23.13 -24.96 -3.00
CA GLN A 49 23.58 -24.01 -4.02
C GLN A 49 25.11 -24.00 -4.15
N ARG A 50 25.85 -24.35 -3.09
CA ARG A 50 27.32 -24.43 -3.14
C ARG A 50 27.81 -25.48 -4.13
N SER A 51 27.22 -26.68 -4.10
CA SER A 51 27.62 -27.76 -5.01
C SER A 51 27.36 -27.43 -6.49
N LEU A 52 26.25 -26.74 -6.77
CA LEU A 52 25.94 -26.26 -8.12
C LEU A 52 26.92 -25.16 -8.54
N PHE A 53 27.15 -24.19 -7.66
CA PHE A 53 28.09 -23.11 -7.90
C PHE A 53 29.51 -23.62 -8.16
N ASP A 54 30.01 -24.59 -7.38
CA ASP A 54 31.34 -25.16 -7.56
C ASP A 54 31.49 -25.82 -8.95
N ALA A 55 30.48 -26.60 -9.37
CA ALA A 55 30.49 -27.26 -10.67
C ALA A 55 30.42 -26.28 -11.85
N GLU A 56 29.80 -25.12 -11.68
CA GLU A 56 29.72 -24.06 -12.69
C GLU A 56 30.97 -23.17 -12.70
N ALA A 57 31.52 -22.86 -11.52
CA ALA A 57 32.73 -22.06 -11.37
C ALA A 57 33.96 -22.73 -11.97
N GLU A 58 34.07 -24.06 -11.86
CA GLU A 58 35.17 -24.81 -12.50
C GLU A 58 35.14 -24.75 -14.04
N LYS A 59 33.97 -24.49 -14.63
CA LYS A 59 33.76 -24.53 -16.10
C LYS A 59 33.61 -23.15 -16.72
N SER A 60 33.50 -22.09 -15.92
CA SER A 60 33.21 -20.75 -16.40
C SER A 60 34.49 -19.94 -16.67
N GLU A 61 34.58 -19.36 -17.86
CA GLU A 61 35.61 -18.35 -18.20
C GLU A 61 35.27 -16.97 -17.60
N THR A 62 34.02 -16.74 -17.24
CA THR A 62 33.44 -15.50 -16.72
C THR A 62 32.74 -15.75 -15.38
N PRO A 63 33.50 -16.08 -14.30
CA PRO A 63 32.92 -16.47 -13.02
C PRO A 63 31.99 -15.40 -12.41
N GLU A 64 32.17 -14.11 -12.74
CA GLU A 64 31.31 -13.01 -12.30
C GLU A 64 29.86 -13.15 -12.79
N GLU A 65 29.63 -13.85 -13.90
CA GLU A 65 28.29 -14.09 -14.44
C GLU A 65 27.48 -15.10 -13.60
N LEU A 66 28.16 -15.90 -12.77
CA LEU A 66 27.54 -16.81 -11.81
C LEU A 66 26.84 -16.07 -10.66
N ILE A 67 27.10 -14.77 -10.52
CA ILE A 67 26.35 -13.93 -9.60
C ILE A 67 24.95 -13.70 -10.18
N ASP A 68 23.95 -14.27 -9.51
CA ASP A 68 22.55 -14.25 -9.92
C ASP A 68 21.62 -13.89 -8.74
N PHE A 69 20.38 -13.53 -9.06
CA PHE A 69 19.36 -13.05 -8.11
C PHE A 69 19.10 -14.03 -6.96
N GLY A 70 19.11 -15.33 -7.24
CA GLY A 70 18.82 -16.38 -6.25
C GLY A 70 19.82 -16.45 -5.09
N HIS A 71 20.98 -15.82 -5.23
CA HIS A 71 22.04 -15.81 -4.22
C HIS A 71 22.05 -14.51 -3.40
N LEU A 72 21.53 -13.41 -3.94
CA LEU A 72 21.74 -12.06 -3.39
C LEU A 72 21.20 -11.91 -1.95
N LYS A 73 20.09 -12.59 -1.63
CA LYS A 73 19.55 -12.63 -0.27
C LYS A 73 20.60 -13.14 0.72
N SER A 74 21.15 -14.33 0.49
CA SER A 74 22.09 -14.96 1.42
C SER A 74 23.42 -14.20 1.50
N ILE A 75 23.91 -13.69 0.36
CA ILE A 75 25.09 -12.80 0.31
C ILE A 75 24.87 -11.57 1.19
N SER A 76 23.72 -10.90 1.06
CA SER A 76 23.42 -9.67 1.82
C SER A 76 23.21 -9.91 3.31
N GLN A 77 22.78 -11.11 3.71
CA GLN A 77 22.65 -11.50 5.11
C GLN A 77 24.02 -11.76 5.73
N GLN A 78 24.86 -12.56 5.07
CA GLN A 78 26.16 -12.99 5.60
C GLN A 78 27.18 -11.86 5.60
N HIS A 79 27.21 -11.05 4.54
CA HIS A 79 28.15 -9.95 4.38
C HIS A 79 27.54 -8.59 4.69
N ARG A 80 26.52 -8.55 5.56
CA ARG A 80 25.78 -7.33 5.95
C ARG A 80 26.67 -6.14 6.33
N PRO A 81 27.80 -6.31 7.06
CA PRO A 81 28.69 -5.19 7.37
C PRO A 81 29.21 -4.46 6.13
N LEU A 82 29.55 -5.19 5.05
CA LEU A 82 30.08 -4.60 3.82
C LEU A 82 29.06 -3.69 3.12
N PHE A 83 27.79 -4.09 3.11
CA PHE A 83 26.72 -3.26 2.56
C PHE A 83 26.40 -2.06 3.45
N ARG A 84 26.59 -2.18 4.76
CA ARG A 84 26.34 -1.10 5.72
C ARG A 84 27.32 0.05 5.58
N GLU A 85 28.56 -0.21 5.15
CA GLU A 85 29.56 0.82 4.87
C GLU A 85 29.08 1.85 3.85
N ASP A 86 28.38 1.41 2.80
CA ASP A 86 27.90 2.29 1.73
C ASP A 86 26.45 2.73 1.93
N ALA A 87 25.55 1.78 2.27
CA ALA A 87 24.11 2.03 2.33
C ALA A 87 23.61 2.42 3.74
N GLY A 88 24.50 2.47 4.74
CA GLY A 88 24.17 2.82 6.12
C GLY A 88 23.14 1.87 6.76
N PRO A 89 22.30 2.36 7.69
CA PRO A 89 21.31 1.54 8.38
C PRO A 89 20.32 0.83 7.45
N LYS A 90 20.08 1.37 6.25
CA LYS A 90 19.14 0.82 5.26
C LYS A 90 19.61 -0.50 4.64
N ALA A 91 20.91 -0.82 4.73
CA ALA A 91 21.45 -2.13 4.35
C ALA A 91 20.75 -3.30 5.06
N ALA A 92 20.14 -3.04 6.23
CA ALA A 92 19.31 -4.00 6.95
C ALA A 92 18.18 -4.61 6.12
N ASN A 93 17.65 -3.86 5.16
CA ASN A 93 16.50 -4.26 4.35
C ASN A 93 16.88 -5.01 3.08
N PHE A 94 18.18 -5.09 2.75
CA PHE A 94 18.65 -5.68 1.50
C PHE A 94 18.23 -7.15 1.33
N PRO A 95 18.27 -8.02 2.36
CA PRO A 95 17.80 -9.40 2.20
C PRO A 95 16.36 -9.48 1.71
N VAL A 96 15.48 -8.62 2.26
CA VAL A 96 14.07 -8.56 1.86
C VAL A 96 13.96 -8.02 0.44
N TRP A 97 14.60 -6.90 0.12
CA TRP A 97 14.53 -6.33 -1.22
C TRP A 97 15.09 -7.26 -2.31
N PHE A 98 16.15 -8.01 -2.02
CA PHE A 98 16.68 -9.01 -2.95
C PHE A 98 15.73 -10.21 -3.13
N GLU A 99 15.04 -10.63 -2.07
CA GLU A 99 14.02 -11.68 -2.14
C GLU A 99 12.85 -11.26 -3.03
N GLU A 100 12.29 -10.08 -2.80
CA GLU A 100 11.19 -9.51 -3.61
C GLU A 100 11.54 -9.42 -5.11
N ILE A 101 12.78 -9.04 -5.42
CA ILE A 101 13.26 -9.01 -6.82
C ILE A 101 13.38 -10.43 -7.38
N ASN A 102 13.92 -11.37 -6.59
CA ASN A 102 14.12 -12.75 -7.00
C ASN A 102 12.79 -13.48 -7.26
N ASP A 103 11.74 -13.18 -6.50
CA ASP A 103 10.40 -13.75 -6.70
C ASP A 103 9.84 -13.36 -8.06
N VAL A 104 9.90 -12.08 -8.41
CA VAL A 104 9.49 -11.58 -9.73
C VAL A 104 10.35 -12.15 -10.86
N ARG A 105 11.68 -12.25 -10.64
CA ARG A 105 12.60 -12.88 -11.60
C ARG A 105 12.24 -14.35 -11.84
N THR A 106 11.87 -15.07 -10.79
CA THR A 106 11.48 -16.49 -10.86
C THR A 106 10.19 -16.65 -11.66
N LEU A 107 9.19 -15.81 -11.42
CA LEU A 107 7.97 -15.77 -12.23
C LEU A 107 8.28 -15.46 -13.71
N TRP A 108 9.20 -14.54 -13.96
CA TRP A 108 9.64 -14.20 -15.30
C TRP A 108 10.30 -15.39 -16.01
N ALA A 109 11.27 -16.04 -15.37
CA ALA A 109 12.02 -17.18 -15.92
C ALA A 109 11.11 -18.38 -16.23
N HIS A 110 10.12 -18.64 -15.37
CA HIS A 110 9.14 -19.71 -15.58
C HIS A 110 7.97 -19.33 -16.49
N HIS A 111 8.04 -18.18 -17.18
CA HIS A 111 6.98 -17.69 -18.07
C HIS A 111 5.61 -17.60 -17.37
N ARG A 112 5.60 -17.37 -16.05
CA ARG A 112 4.37 -17.25 -15.26
C ARG A 112 3.79 -15.84 -15.34
N PRO A 113 2.48 -15.67 -15.08
CA PRO A 113 1.86 -14.37 -14.87
C PRO A 113 2.60 -13.53 -13.83
N ILE A 114 2.84 -12.26 -14.13
CA ILE A 114 3.40 -11.27 -13.21
C ILE A 114 2.38 -10.14 -13.08
N MET A 115 2.03 -9.75 -11.85
CA MET A 115 1.11 -8.64 -11.65
C MET A 115 1.84 -7.30 -11.77
N PRO A 116 1.15 -6.24 -12.24
CA PRO A 116 1.76 -4.91 -12.37
C PRO A 116 2.35 -4.39 -11.05
N ASP A 117 1.69 -4.66 -9.92
CA ASP A 117 2.12 -4.20 -8.60
C ASP A 117 3.40 -4.92 -8.13
N ASP A 118 3.48 -6.24 -8.34
CA ASP A 118 4.71 -7.01 -8.07
C ASP A 118 5.88 -6.48 -8.89
N ALA A 119 5.64 -6.19 -10.17
CA ALA A 119 6.65 -5.63 -11.06
C ALA A 119 7.09 -4.24 -10.61
N ASP A 120 6.16 -3.33 -10.30
CA ASP A 120 6.51 -2.00 -9.79
C ASP A 120 7.25 -2.10 -8.44
N HIS A 121 6.85 -3.04 -7.58
CA HIS A 121 7.54 -3.30 -6.32
C HIS A 121 8.99 -3.73 -6.54
N ALA A 122 9.24 -4.72 -7.39
CA ALA A 122 10.59 -5.15 -7.75
C ALA A 122 11.42 -4.01 -8.35
N PHE A 123 10.83 -3.16 -9.19
CA PHE A 123 11.48 -1.95 -9.70
C PHE A 123 11.89 -0.98 -8.60
N ARG A 124 10.99 -0.68 -7.65
CA ARG A 124 11.30 0.19 -6.51
C ARG A 124 12.41 -0.37 -5.64
N CYS A 125 12.47 -1.69 -5.46
CA CYS A 125 13.57 -2.36 -4.76
C CYS A 125 14.90 -2.20 -5.51
N MET A 126 14.93 -2.47 -6.82
CA MET A 126 16.14 -2.26 -7.65
C MET A 126 16.61 -0.81 -7.61
N ILE A 127 15.72 0.16 -7.76
CA ILE A 127 16.05 1.60 -7.71
C ILE A 127 16.61 1.99 -6.35
N ARG A 128 16.01 1.53 -5.25
CA ARG A 128 16.49 1.81 -3.89
C ARG A 128 17.89 1.28 -3.66
N ILE A 129 18.15 0.04 -4.07
CA ILE A 129 19.48 -0.57 -3.94
C ILE A 129 20.48 0.16 -4.82
N ALA A 130 20.13 0.42 -6.09
CA ALA A 130 21.00 1.12 -7.02
C ALA A 130 21.37 2.52 -6.52
N HIS A 131 20.42 3.24 -5.95
CA HIS A 131 20.67 4.55 -5.33
C HIS A 131 21.62 4.47 -4.13
N LEU A 132 21.36 3.54 -3.21
CA LEU A 132 22.12 3.40 -1.96
C LEU A 132 23.55 2.89 -2.19
N LEU A 133 23.75 2.11 -3.25
CA LEU A 133 25.06 1.57 -3.63
C LEU A 133 25.74 2.39 -4.74
N HIS A 134 25.14 3.50 -5.16
CA HIS A 134 25.62 4.36 -6.24
C HIS A 134 25.92 3.58 -7.54
N LEU A 135 25.05 2.62 -7.90
CA LEU A 135 25.21 1.82 -9.11
C LEU A 135 24.93 2.66 -10.37
N SER A 136 25.70 2.41 -11.42
CA SER A 136 25.61 3.11 -12.71
C SER A 136 24.25 3.00 -13.40
N CYS A 137 23.45 1.98 -13.06
CA CYS A 137 22.14 1.75 -13.64
C CYS A 137 21.00 2.61 -13.05
N PHE A 138 21.26 3.39 -12.00
CA PHE A 138 20.21 4.10 -11.24
C PHE A 138 19.28 4.94 -12.13
N ASP A 139 19.83 5.87 -12.92
CA ASP A 139 19.02 6.78 -13.76
C ASP A 139 18.21 6.01 -14.82
N THR A 140 18.83 5.00 -15.44
CA THR A 140 18.17 4.16 -16.43
C THR A 140 17.04 3.32 -15.80
N LEU A 141 17.21 2.81 -14.57
CA LEU A 141 16.16 2.10 -13.85
C LEU A 141 14.98 3.02 -13.50
N VAL A 142 15.25 4.28 -13.13
CA VAL A 142 14.22 5.29 -12.92
C VAL A 142 13.45 5.55 -14.21
N GLN A 143 14.14 5.64 -15.35
CA GLN A 143 13.51 5.84 -16.65
C GLN A 143 12.66 4.63 -17.07
N LEU A 144 13.20 3.41 -16.99
CA LEU A 144 12.47 2.18 -17.33
C LEU A 144 11.22 1.98 -16.47
N ARG A 145 11.27 2.37 -15.19
CA ARG A 145 10.08 2.35 -14.33
C ARG A 145 9.02 3.34 -14.79
N ARG A 146 9.41 4.53 -15.25
CA ARG A 146 8.45 5.48 -15.84
C ARG A 146 7.82 4.90 -17.10
N ASP A 147 8.61 4.29 -17.97
CA ASP A 147 8.10 3.68 -19.21
C ASP A 147 7.14 2.51 -18.91
N LEU A 148 7.39 1.75 -17.84
CA LEU A 148 6.47 0.73 -17.32
C LEU A 148 5.11 1.32 -16.89
N ALA A 149 5.13 2.53 -16.30
CA ALA A 149 3.94 3.25 -15.82
C ALA A 149 3.17 3.94 -16.95
N VAL A 150 3.86 4.48 -17.97
CA VAL A 150 3.27 5.24 -19.09
C VAL A 150 2.37 4.38 -20.00
N PHE A 151 2.54 3.05 -20.00
CA PHE A 151 1.73 2.12 -20.80
C PHE A 151 0.76 1.24 -19.98
N VAL A 152 0.45 1.56 -18.72
CA VAL A 152 -0.73 0.93 -18.07
C VAL A 152 -1.94 1.43 -18.86
N PRO A 153 -2.65 0.58 -19.63
CA PRO A 153 -3.87 1.02 -20.28
C PRO A 153 -4.78 1.55 -19.18
N THR A 154 -5.43 2.68 -19.46
CA THR A 154 -6.40 3.40 -18.63
C THR A 154 -7.65 2.56 -18.26
N SER A 155 -7.55 1.23 -18.21
CA SER A 155 -8.64 0.30 -17.95
C SER A 155 -8.33 -0.72 -16.86
N MET A 156 -7.27 -0.54 -16.08
CA MET A 156 -7.26 -1.00 -14.69
C MET A 156 -6.96 0.22 -13.84
N GLU A 157 -8.02 0.90 -13.40
CA GLU A 157 -7.92 1.79 -12.25
C GLU A 157 -7.29 0.96 -11.13
N THR A 158 -6.01 1.21 -10.84
CA THR A 158 -5.50 0.90 -9.51
C THR A 158 -6.44 1.64 -8.56
N PRO A 159 -7.17 0.93 -7.69
CA PRO A 159 -8.13 1.56 -6.80
C PRO A 159 -7.40 2.67 -6.08
N ASN A 160 -7.89 3.89 -6.30
CA ASN A 160 -7.18 5.11 -5.96
C ASN A 160 -6.90 5.08 -4.45
N ARG A 161 -5.63 4.91 -4.06
CA ARG A 161 -5.24 4.87 -2.65
C ARG A 161 -5.87 6.08 -1.97
N PRO A 162 -6.71 5.90 -0.94
CA PRO A 162 -7.47 6.97 -0.35
C PRO A 162 -6.48 7.98 0.24
N ASN A 163 -6.60 9.23 -0.22
CA ASN A 163 -5.93 10.34 0.43
C ASN A 163 -6.82 10.89 1.55
N VAL A 164 -6.30 11.81 2.35
CA VAL A 164 -7.04 12.39 3.49
C VAL A 164 -8.38 12.99 3.05
N GLU A 165 -8.40 13.68 1.91
CA GLU A 165 -9.62 14.30 1.38
C GLU A 165 -10.66 13.25 1.00
N THR A 166 -10.24 12.19 0.30
CA THR A 166 -11.12 11.07 -0.06
C THR A 166 -11.74 10.42 1.18
N ILE A 167 -10.97 10.22 2.25
CA ILE A 167 -11.50 9.64 3.50
C ILE A 167 -12.58 10.55 4.10
N LEU A 168 -12.32 11.85 4.16
CA LEU A 168 -13.23 12.85 4.74
C LEU A 168 -14.51 13.00 3.90
N ASP A 169 -14.40 12.96 2.58
CA ASP A 169 -15.53 13.03 1.67
C ASP A 169 -16.40 11.77 1.73
N THR A 170 -15.78 10.58 1.79
CA THR A 170 -16.50 9.32 1.96
C THR A 170 -17.20 9.26 3.33
N LEU A 171 -16.57 9.75 4.40
CA LEU A 171 -17.20 9.86 5.73
C LEU A 171 -18.45 10.76 5.68
N THR A 172 -18.34 11.92 5.03
CA THR A 172 -19.44 12.86 4.90
C THR A 172 -20.57 12.27 4.07
N THR A 173 -20.23 11.58 2.99
CA THR A 173 -21.18 10.88 2.12
C THR A 173 -21.91 9.76 2.87
N ALA A 174 -21.19 8.97 3.67
CA ALA A 174 -21.75 7.92 4.50
C ALA A 174 -22.74 8.50 5.53
N LEU A 175 -22.42 9.63 6.17
CA LEU A 175 -23.34 10.32 7.08
C LEU A 175 -24.65 10.71 6.37
N GLU A 176 -24.57 11.32 5.19
CA GLU A 176 -25.75 11.79 4.44
C GLU A 176 -26.64 10.63 3.96
N GLN A 177 -26.02 9.53 3.50
CA GLN A 177 -26.76 8.36 3.00
C GLN A 177 -27.38 7.52 4.11
N HIS A 178 -26.74 7.46 5.28
CA HIS A 178 -27.25 6.77 6.45
C HIS A 178 -28.10 7.66 7.36
N ALA A 179 -28.30 8.94 7.04
CA ALA A 179 -29.27 9.76 7.75
C ALA A 179 -30.70 9.22 7.53
N GLU A 180 -31.31 8.69 8.60
CA GLU A 180 -32.66 8.15 8.56
C GLU A 180 -33.67 9.22 8.98
N LYS A 181 -34.57 9.57 8.05
CA LYS A 181 -35.66 10.51 8.32
C LYS A 181 -36.84 9.76 8.93
N ILE A 182 -36.91 9.73 10.26
CA ILE A 182 -38.03 9.12 10.98
C ILE A 182 -39.32 9.94 10.79
N SER A 183 -39.20 11.27 10.72
CA SER A 183 -40.33 12.15 10.41
C SER A 183 -39.86 13.46 9.79
N HIS A 184 -40.80 14.32 9.40
CA HIS A 184 -40.50 15.69 8.96
C HIS A 184 -39.79 16.54 10.03
N LYS A 185 -39.79 16.08 11.30
CA LYS A 185 -39.20 16.77 12.46
C LYS A 185 -37.98 16.09 13.06
N VAL A 186 -37.73 14.82 12.75
CA VAL A 186 -36.69 14.03 13.42
C VAL A 186 -35.88 13.27 12.39
N ILE A 187 -34.56 13.50 12.42
CA ILE A 187 -33.56 12.80 11.61
C ILE A 187 -32.59 12.13 12.57
N VAL A 188 -32.43 10.82 12.44
CA VAL A 188 -31.41 10.06 13.17
C VAL A 188 -30.22 9.89 12.27
N ILE A 189 -29.02 10.17 12.79
CA ILE A 189 -27.77 10.03 12.03
C ILE A 189 -26.82 9.09 12.76
N PRO A 190 -25.95 8.35 12.03
CA PRO A 190 -24.90 7.55 12.67
C PRO A 190 -23.97 8.46 13.47
N ASP A 191 -23.39 7.95 14.55
CA ASP A 191 -22.47 8.69 15.43
C ASP A 191 -21.15 7.95 15.67
N HIS A 192 -21.04 6.72 15.16
CA HIS A 192 -19.82 5.92 15.19
C HIS A 192 -19.47 5.47 13.76
N PHE A 193 -18.24 5.77 13.34
CA PHE A 193 -17.68 5.38 12.05
C PHE A 193 -16.42 4.54 12.26
N VAL A 194 -16.38 3.37 11.65
CA VAL A 194 -15.18 2.53 11.53
C VAL A 194 -14.66 2.67 10.11
N ILE A 195 -13.43 3.17 9.98
CA ILE A 195 -12.75 3.37 8.71
C ILE A 195 -11.81 2.18 8.53
N GLU A 196 -12.26 1.22 7.74
CA GLU A 196 -11.49 0.05 7.35
C GLU A 196 -10.57 0.45 6.18
N LEU A 197 -9.26 0.32 6.37
CA LEU A 197 -8.25 0.65 5.36
C LEU A 197 -7.52 -0.62 4.94
N HIS A 198 -7.21 -0.73 3.65
CA HIS A 198 -6.28 -1.75 3.18
C HIS A 198 -4.93 -1.64 3.94
N PRO A 199 -4.24 -2.75 4.27
CA PRO A 199 -3.05 -2.74 5.13
C PRO A 199 -1.96 -1.76 4.69
N GLU A 200 -1.78 -1.59 3.38
CA GLU A 200 -0.82 -0.64 2.82
C GLU A 200 -1.24 0.83 3.05
N ALA A 201 -2.53 1.15 2.95
CA ALA A 201 -3.05 2.48 3.24
C ALA A 201 -3.04 2.75 4.75
N PHE A 202 -3.44 1.78 5.56
CA PHE A 202 -3.43 1.84 7.01
C PHE A 202 -2.04 2.24 7.53
N ARG A 203 -0.99 1.51 7.12
CA ARG A 203 0.40 1.78 7.54
C ARG A 203 0.89 3.17 7.16
N ALA A 204 0.53 3.68 5.98
CA ALA A 204 0.99 4.99 5.53
C ALA A 204 0.24 6.16 6.15
N LEU A 205 -1.05 5.97 6.46
CA LEU A 205 -1.90 7.01 7.03
C LEU A 205 -1.90 7.00 8.55
N THR A 206 -1.38 5.95 9.20
CA THR A 206 -1.23 5.85 10.66
C THR A 206 -0.67 7.14 11.30
N PRO A 207 0.41 7.76 10.77
CA PRO A 207 0.94 9.01 11.35
C PRO A 207 -0.02 10.20 11.28
N LEU A 208 -1.02 10.15 10.40
CA LEU A 208 -1.99 11.21 10.14
C LEU A 208 -3.34 10.99 10.84
N PHE A 209 -3.62 9.81 11.40
CA PHE A 209 -4.93 9.49 12.00
C PHE A 209 -5.43 10.52 13.02
N GLY A 210 -4.53 11.06 13.85
CA GLY A 210 -4.90 12.13 14.79
C GLY A 210 -5.40 13.40 14.09
N ARG A 211 -4.78 13.79 12.97
CA ARG A 211 -5.20 14.95 12.17
C ARG A 211 -6.50 14.66 11.41
N ILE A 212 -6.62 13.47 10.83
CA ILE A 212 -7.82 13.03 10.11
C ILE A 212 -9.02 13.04 11.05
N ARG A 213 -8.86 12.52 12.28
CA ARG A 213 -9.92 12.54 13.29
C ARG A 213 -10.37 13.97 13.60
N ASN A 214 -9.44 14.88 13.88
CA ASN A 214 -9.78 16.26 14.21
C ASN A 214 -10.56 16.95 13.06
N GLU A 215 -10.12 16.76 11.82
CA GLU A 215 -10.77 17.33 10.65
C GLU A 215 -12.14 16.69 10.37
N ALA A 216 -12.26 15.38 10.57
CA ALA A 216 -13.51 14.64 10.41
C ALA A 216 -14.60 15.13 11.38
N HIS A 217 -14.24 15.43 12.64
CA HIS A 217 -15.19 16.01 13.59
C HIS A 217 -15.80 17.32 13.07
N ILE A 218 -14.96 18.20 12.51
CA ILE A 218 -15.39 19.49 11.95
C ILE A 218 -16.34 19.27 10.77
N ARG A 219 -15.95 18.44 9.80
CA ARG A 219 -16.76 18.19 8.60
C ARG A 219 -18.08 17.47 8.89
N LEU A 220 -18.08 16.52 9.82
CA LEU A 220 -19.30 15.82 10.23
C LEU A 220 -20.28 16.77 10.95
N ASP A 221 -19.78 17.70 11.77
CA ASP A 221 -20.61 18.74 12.37
C ASP A 221 -21.22 19.66 11.29
N GLU A 222 -20.42 20.12 10.32
CA GLU A 222 -20.92 20.93 9.20
C GLU A 222 -21.96 20.19 8.36
N ALA A 223 -21.73 18.91 8.07
CA ALA A 223 -22.65 18.06 7.31
C ALA A 223 -23.96 17.83 8.07
N ALA A 224 -23.89 17.55 9.38
CA ALA A 224 -25.08 17.47 10.23
C ALA A 224 -25.87 18.78 10.22
N ILE A 225 -25.21 19.94 10.30
CA ILE A 225 -25.88 21.25 10.20
C ILE A 225 -26.60 21.39 8.85
N LYS A 226 -26.02 20.94 7.73
CA LYS A 226 -26.70 20.97 6.42
C LYS A 226 -27.99 20.15 6.41
N LEU A 227 -28.04 19.04 7.14
CA LEU A 227 -29.25 18.20 7.28
C LEU A 227 -30.36 18.88 8.11
N THR A 228 -30.04 19.90 8.93
CA THR A 228 -31.03 20.68 9.69
C THR A 228 -31.70 21.81 8.89
N LYS A 229 -31.33 22.01 7.62
CA LYS A 229 -31.92 23.07 6.79
C LYS A 229 -33.43 22.83 6.59
N PRO A 230 -34.26 23.89 6.71
CA PRO A 230 -35.70 23.74 6.68
C PRO A 230 -36.19 23.25 5.32
N THR A 231 -37.05 22.23 5.33
CA THR A 231 -37.68 21.70 4.11
C THR A 231 -39.03 22.39 3.88
N ARG A 232 -39.37 22.70 2.62
CA ARG A 232 -40.66 23.31 2.27
C ARG A 232 -41.78 22.28 2.40
N ILE A 233 -42.75 22.55 3.27
CA ILE A 233 -43.96 21.72 3.41
C ILE A 233 -45.13 22.47 2.75
N THR A 234 -45.78 21.84 1.76
CA THR A 234 -47.04 22.33 1.19
C THR A 234 -48.21 21.77 1.98
N SER A 235 -48.92 22.59 2.78
CA SER A 235 -50.18 22.16 3.39
C SER A 235 -51.31 22.30 2.36
N ARG A 236 -52.08 21.23 2.15
CA ARG A 236 -53.13 21.17 1.13
C ARG A 236 -54.50 21.68 1.59
N ILE A 237 -54.63 22.13 2.84
CA ILE A 237 -55.96 22.25 3.48
C ILE A 237 -56.42 23.70 3.74
N LEU A 238 -55.57 24.73 3.78
CA LEU A 238 -56.06 26.12 3.78
C LEU A 238 -54.98 27.05 3.21
N GLY A 239 -55.40 28.03 2.39
CA GLY A 239 -54.59 28.89 1.53
C GLY A 239 -53.16 29.19 2.02
N LEU A 240 -52.20 28.80 1.19
CA LEU A 240 -50.76 29.12 1.18
C LEU A 240 -50.23 29.98 2.35
N ILE A 241 -49.96 29.32 3.47
CA ILE A 241 -48.98 29.80 4.46
C ILE A 241 -47.80 28.84 4.42
N TRP A 242 -46.66 29.33 3.96
CA TRP A 242 -45.39 28.59 4.01
C TRP A 242 -44.93 28.53 5.46
N ARG A 243 -44.93 27.34 6.07
CA ARG A 243 -44.26 27.11 7.35
C ARG A 243 -42.94 26.38 7.11
N TYR A 244 -41.87 26.98 7.58
CA TYR A 244 -40.54 26.37 7.63
C TYR A 244 -40.39 25.74 9.02
N GLU A 245 -40.20 24.44 9.10
CA GLU A 245 -39.84 23.75 10.34
C GLU A 245 -38.42 23.21 10.20
N THR A 246 -37.59 23.42 11.23
CA THR A 246 -36.22 22.89 11.31
C THR A 246 -36.26 21.50 11.93
N PRO A 247 -35.79 20.46 11.23
CA PRO A 247 -35.71 19.12 11.81
C PRO A 247 -34.67 19.06 12.93
N ILE A 248 -34.97 18.24 13.95
CA ILE A 248 -34.11 17.93 15.08
C ILE A 248 -33.27 16.71 14.70
N ILE A 249 -31.95 16.79 14.95
CA ILE A 249 -31.04 15.67 14.77
C ILE A 249 -30.88 14.92 16.09
N GLU A 250 -31.09 13.61 16.05
CA GLU A 250 -30.79 12.69 17.15
C GLU A 250 -29.46 11.96 16.86
N LYS A 251 -28.44 12.26 17.68
CA LYS A 251 -27.13 11.58 17.71
C LYS A 251 -26.56 11.56 19.13
N ASN A 252 -25.59 10.70 19.41
CA ASN A 252 -24.75 10.82 20.61
C ASN A 252 -23.92 12.14 20.54
N PRO A 253 -23.73 12.85 21.67
CA PRO A 253 -23.00 14.12 21.71
C PRO A 253 -21.62 14.12 21.05
N THR A 254 -20.93 12.97 21.01
CA THR A 254 -19.56 12.86 20.49
C THR A 254 -19.45 11.88 19.33
N TRP A 255 -18.82 12.31 18.24
CA TRP A 255 -18.42 11.41 17.14
C TRP A 255 -17.39 10.38 17.62
N GLN A 256 -17.60 9.12 17.29
CA GLN A 256 -16.64 8.04 17.49
C GLN A 256 -16.04 7.66 16.13
N ILE A 257 -14.72 7.76 15.98
CA ILE A 257 -14.01 7.50 14.72
C ILE A 257 -12.84 6.54 14.99
N GLU A 258 -12.98 5.33 14.49
CA GLU A 258 -12.03 4.23 14.63
C GLU A 258 -11.40 3.91 13.28
N PHE A 259 -10.13 3.50 13.29
CA PHE A 259 -9.42 3.05 12.10
C PHE A 259 -9.05 1.60 12.31
N GLU A 260 -9.40 0.74 11.36
CA GLU A 260 -9.11 -0.69 11.40
C GLU A 260 -8.32 -1.11 10.16
N ASP A 261 -7.43 -2.09 10.34
CA ASP A 261 -6.74 -2.75 9.24
C ASP A 261 -7.66 -3.85 8.70
N ALA A 262 -7.96 -3.81 7.40
CA ALA A 262 -8.81 -4.80 6.75
C ALA A 262 -8.01 -6.08 6.44
N GLU A 263 -7.64 -6.84 7.48
CA GLU A 263 -6.78 -8.04 7.39
C GLU A 263 -7.31 -9.12 6.43
N ASP A 264 -8.63 -9.19 6.22
CA ASP A 264 -9.31 -10.18 5.38
C ASP A 264 -9.82 -9.61 4.03
N ALA A 265 -9.50 -8.36 3.67
CA ALA A 265 -9.95 -7.74 2.43
C ALA A 265 -9.17 -8.30 1.23
N VAL A 266 -9.61 -9.44 0.71
CA VAL A 266 -9.29 -9.94 -0.64
C VAL A 266 -9.92 -9.03 -1.73
N SER A 267 -10.64 -7.97 -1.33
CA SER A 267 -11.26 -6.99 -2.24
C SER A 267 -10.27 -5.90 -2.63
N GLN A 268 -10.40 -5.43 -3.86
CA GLN A 268 -9.65 -4.32 -4.46
C GLN A 268 -9.94 -2.96 -3.79
N ASP A 269 -10.81 -2.88 -2.79
CA ASP A 269 -11.22 -1.60 -2.21
C ASP A 269 -10.25 -1.15 -1.10
N TYR A 270 -9.54 -0.04 -1.36
CA TYR A 270 -8.55 0.49 -0.42
C TYR A 270 -9.16 1.21 0.81
N LEU A 271 -10.47 1.48 0.79
CA LEU A 271 -11.22 2.20 1.81
C LEU A 271 -12.65 1.66 1.89
N SER A 272 -13.05 1.17 3.06
CA SER A 272 -14.44 0.92 3.42
C SER A 272 -14.80 1.71 4.68
N ILE A 273 -16.06 2.12 4.80
CA ILE A 273 -16.56 2.84 5.98
C ILE A 273 -17.80 2.13 6.51
N GLU A 274 -17.71 1.63 7.74
CA GLU A 274 -18.86 1.13 8.47
C GLU A 274 -19.44 2.24 9.33
N ALA A 275 -20.69 2.65 9.03
CA ALA A 275 -21.42 3.61 9.84
C ALA A 275 -22.38 2.90 10.80
N ARG A 276 -22.36 3.27 12.08
CA ARG A 276 -23.16 2.68 13.15
C ARG A 276 -23.98 3.77 13.86
N PHE A 277 -25.19 3.42 14.25
CA PHE A 277 -26.08 4.28 15.05
C PHE A 277 -26.03 3.89 16.53
N SER A 278 -25.96 4.86 17.41
CA SER A 278 -26.20 4.67 18.83
C SER A 278 -27.58 5.23 19.20
N VAL A 279 -28.65 4.45 19.03
CA VAL A 279 -29.99 4.86 19.49
C VAL A 279 -30.20 4.42 20.94
N SER A 280 -30.27 5.36 21.87
CA SER A 280 -30.74 5.10 23.24
C SER A 280 -32.26 4.96 23.23
N LYS A 281 -32.80 3.75 23.44
CA LYS A 281 -34.24 3.55 23.61
C LYS A 281 -34.69 4.16 24.94
N PRO A 282 -35.71 5.04 24.98
CA PRO A 282 -36.10 5.73 26.20
C PRO A 282 -36.67 4.84 27.31
N ASN A 283 -36.97 3.55 27.07
CA ASN A 283 -37.66 2.69 28.03
C ASN A 283 -37.10 1.26 28.24
N GLN A 284 -35.89 0.95 27.79
CA GLN A 284 -35.25 -0.33 28.15
C GLN A 284 -33.77 -0.13 28.47
N ARG A 285 -33.40 -0.39 29.72
CA ARG A 285 -32.00 -0.45 30.16
C ARG A 285 -31.24 -1.47 29.28
N GLY A 286 -30.28 -0.97 28.52
CA GLY A 286 -29.10 -1.75 28.11
C GLY A 286 -29.23 -2.62 26.85
N THR A 287 -29.94 -2.21 25.81
CA THR A 287 -29.86 -2.89 24.49
C THR A 287 -29.75 -1.90 23.34
N THR A 288 -28.49 -1.58 22.98
CA THR A 288 -28.14 -0.90 21.73
C THR A 288 -28.37 -1.87 20.58
N THR A 289 -29.24 -1.52 19.63
CA THR A 289 -29.40 -2.32 18.40
C THR A 289 -28.43 -1.77 17.36
N HIS A 290 -27.37 -2.51 17.08
CA HIS A 290 -26.39 -2.15 16.06
C HIS A 290 -26.94 -2.52 14.69
N LEU A 291 -27.32 -1.52 13.88
CA LEU A 291 -27.54 -1.69 12.45
C LEU A 291 -26.21 -1.40 11.74
N THR A 292 -25.53 -2.45 11.30
CA THR A 292 -24.32 -2.36 10.46
C THR A 292 -24.73 -2.21 9.01
N ARG A 293 -24.25 -1.15 8.35
CA ARG A 293 -24.27 -1.04 6.89
C ARG A 293 -22.83 -0.77 6.43
N ARG A 294 -22.32 -1.67 5.59
CA ARG A 294 -20.98 -1.58 4.98
C ARG A 294 -21.05 -0.78 3.69
N PHE A 295 -20.05 0.08 3.51
CA PHE A 295 -19.70 0.78 2.27
C PHE A 295 -18.33 0.33 1.80
#